data_AF-A0A7K1CRI8-F1
#
_entry.id   AF-A0A7K1CRI8-F1
#
_cell.length_a   1.000
_cell.length_b   1.000
_cell.length_c   1.000
_cell.angle_alpha   90.00
_cell.angle_beta   90.00
_cell.angle_gamma   90.00
#
_symmetry.space_group_name_H-M   'P 1'
#
loop_
_entity.id
_entity.type
_entity.pdbx_description
1 polymer ?
#
loop_
_entity_poly.entity_id
_entity_poly.type
_entity_poly.pdbx_seq_one_letter_code
_entity_poly.pdbx_strand_id
1 'polypeptide(L)' 'MPFFSPQQDPGANFVELVKRAGLSTFPETWSESLGVPHATTCVALKFNSGVVVAGDRRAT' A
#
# COMPACT_ATOMS: atom_id res chain seq x y z
N MET A 1 10.24 20.86 -2.65
CA MET A 1 10.17 19.47 -3.17
C MET A 1 11.59 19.01 -3.48
N PRO A 2 11.94 17.74 -3.26
CA PRO A 2 13.27 17.22 -3.57
C PRO A 2 13.56 17.36 -5.07
N PHE A 3 14.78 17.76 -5.42
CA PHE A 3 15.25 17.87 -6.80
C PHE A 3 16.02 16.61 -7.19
N PHE A 4 15.67 16.05 -8.35
CA PHE A 4 16.34 14.89 -8.93
C PHE A 4 16.96 15.28 -10.27
N SER A 5 18.12 14.71 -10.58
CA SER A 5 18.62 14.75 -11.95
C SER A 5 17.67 13.96 -12.86
N PRO A 6 17.59 14.25 -14.18
CA PRO A 6 16.72 13.51 -15.08
C PRO A 6 16.91 11.99 -15.05
N GLN A 7 18.13 11.52 -14.77
CA GLN A 7 18.46 10.09 -14.66
C GLN A 7 17.98 9.47 -13.33
N GLN A 8 17.69 10.29 -12.32
CA GLN A 8 17.31 9.90 -10.97
C GLN A 8 15.90 10.37 -10.60
N ASP A 9 15.10 10.83 -11.56
CA ASP A 9 13.71 11.21 -11.33
C ASP A 9 12.83 9.95 -11.22
N PRO A 10 12.09 9.73 -10.11
CA PRO A 10 11.15 8.61 -9.99
C PRO A 10 9.89 8.77 -10.87
N GLY A 11 9.70 9.94 -11.50
CA GLY A 11 8.52 10.26 -12.29
C GLY A 11 7.25 10.20 -11.44
N ALA A 12 6.21 9.54 -11.96
CA ALA A 12 4.93 9.37 -11.24
C ALA A 12 4.94 8.25 -10.18
N ASN A 13 6.07 7.58 -9.95
CA ASN A 13 6.17 6.52 -8.94
C ASN A 13 6.37 7.12 -7.54
N PHE A 14 5.26 7.33 -6.84
CA PHE A 14 5.28 7.88 -5.47
C PHE A 14 6.09 7.02 -4.48
N VAL A 15 6.05 5.69 -4.61
CA VAL A 15 6.79 4.79 -3.71
C VAL A 15 8.29 5.01 -3.86
N GLU A 16 8.79 5.12 -5.09
CA GLU A 16 10.21 5.40 -5.36
C GLU A 16 10.63 6.80 -4.91
N LEU A 17 9.75 7.79 -5.02
CA LEU A 17 9.98 9.13 -4.48
C LEU A 17 10.20 9.09 -2.96
N VAL A 18 9.33 8.41 -2.22
CA VAL A 18 9.41 8.31 -0.75
C VAL A 18 10.70 7.61 -0.33
N LYS A 19 11.06 6.49 -0.99
CA LYS A 19 12.32 5.79 -0.73
C LYS A 19 13.54 6.69 -0.96
N ARG A 20 13.58 7.42 -2.09
CA ARG A 20 14.70 8.33 -2.44
C ARG A 20 14.79 9.56 -1.54
N ALA A 21 13.66 9.98 -0.94
CA ALA A 21 13.64 11.03 0.06
C ALA A 21 14.17 10.58 1.43
N GLY A 22 14.60 9.31 1.58
CA GLY A 22 15.10 8.77 2.84
C GLY A 22 14.01 8.54 3.89
N LEU A 23 12.73 8.53 3.48
CA LEU A 23 11.61 8.21 4.35
C LEU A 23 11.48 6.69 4.41
N SER A 24 11.42 6.13 5.62
CA SER A 24 11.24 4.69 5.80
C SER A 24 9.88 4.29 5.23
N THR A 25 9.90 3.52 4.14
CA THR A 25 8.73 2.78 3.70
C THR A 25 8.43 1.66 4.69
N PHE A 26 7.18 1.22 4.68
CA PHE A 26 6.60 0.15 5.52
C PHE A 26 7.62 -0.91 5.95
N PRO A 27 7.55 -1.39 7.20
CA PRO A 27 8.48 -2.41 7.70
C PRO A 27 8.51 -3.61 6.73
N GLU A 28 9.71 -3.99 6.29
CA GLU A 28 9.92 -5.15 5.40
C GLU A 28 9.49 -6.46 6.07
N THR A 29 9.61 -6.49 7.40
CA THR A 29 9.18 -7.61 8.24
C THR A 29 8.00 -7.17 9.08
N TRP A 30 6.87 -7.83 8.87
CA TRP A 30 5.73 -7.70 9.76
C TRP A 30 5.98 -8.53 11.01
N SER A 31 5.82 -7.92 12.18
CA SER A 31 5.74 -8.67 13.44
C SER A 31 4.47 -9.51 13.42
N GLU A 32 4.58 -10.83 13.57
CA GLU A 32 3.43 -11.74 13.75
C GLU A 32 2.70 -11.53 15.09
N SER A 33 3.07 -10.52 15.88
CA SER A 33 2.35 -10.20 17.11
C SER A 33 0.91 -9.77 16.76
N LEU A 34 -0.04 -10.68 17.03
CA LEU A 34 -1.48 -10.50 16.87
C LEU A 34 -2.09 -9.45 17.83
N GLY A 35 -1.27 -8.57 18.41
CA GLY A 35 -1.72 -7.50 19.31
C GLY A 35 -2.32 -6.30 18.57
N VAL A 36 -2.21 -6.27 17.24
CA VAL A 36 -2.80 -5.24 16.39
C VAL A 36 -4.05 -5.81 15.72
N PRO A 37 -5.24 -5.18 15.84
CA PRO A 37 -6.47 -5.67 15.22
C PRO A 37 -6.32 -5.95 13.73
N HIS A 38 -6.73 -7.14 13.29
CA HIS A 38 -6.52 -7.64 11.93
C HIS A 38 -7.70 -8.49 11.41
N ALA A 39 -7.49 -9.18 10.27
CA ALA A 39 -8.39 -10.21 9.70
C ALA A 39 -9.80 -9.75 9.23
N THR A 40 -9.89 -8.61 8.58
CA THR A 40 -11.08 -8.29 7.75
C THR A 40 -11.15 -9.21 6.52
N THR A 41 -12.32 -9.75 6.24
CA THR A 41 -12.58 -10.56 5.04
C THR A 41 -13.03 -9.64 3.90
N CYS A 42 -12.27 -9.64 2.80
CA CYS A 42 -12.59 -8.90 1.58
C CYS A 42 -12.89 -9.84 0.42
N VAL A 43 -13.91 -9.53 -0.38
CA VAL A 43 -14.28 -10.24 -1.60
C VAL A 43 -14.36 -9.28 -2.78
N ALA A 44 -14.07 -9.76 -3.98
CA ALA A 44 -14.19 -9.00 -5.21
C ALA A 44 -14.89 -9.82 -6.30
N LEU A 45 -15.79 -9.17 -7.05
CA LEU A 45 -16.59 -9.79 -8.11
C LEU A 45 -16.51 -8.94 -9.37
N LYS A 46 -16.34 -9.59 -10.52
CA LYS A 46 -16.44 -8.96 -11.84
C LYS A 46 -17.88 -9.04 -12.36
N PHE A 47 -18.31 -8.01 -13.07
CA PHE A 47 -19.54 -7.98 -13.85
C PHE A 47 -19.29 -7.27 -15.19
N ASN A 48 -20.25 -7.31 -16.11
CA ASN A 48 -20.04 -6.84 -17.49
C ASN A 48 -19.54 -5.39 -17.61
N SER A 49 -19.86 -4.54 -16.63
CA SER A 49 -19.50 -3.11 -16.64
C SER A 49 -18.50 -2.72 -15.55
N GLY A 50 -17.88 -3.68 -14.84
CA GLY A 50 -16.86 -3.33 -13.84
C GLY A 50 -16.60 -4.39 -12.78
N VAL A 51 -16.21 -3.89 -11.60
CA VAL A 51 -15.85 -4.69 -10.43
C VAL A 51 -16.54 -4.11 -9.19
N VAL A 52 -16.99 -4.98 -8.30
CA VAL A 52 -17.40 -4.61 -6.93
C VAL A 52 -16.44 -5.26 -5.94
N VAL A 53 -16.05 -4.50 -4.92
CA VAL A 53 -15.28 -4.98 -3.77
C VAL A 53 -16.10 -4.73 -2.52
N ALA A 54 -16.19 -5.72 -1.65
CA ALA A 54 -16.86 -5.62 -0.36
C ALA A 54 -15.98 -6.22 0.74
N GLY A 55 -16.13 -5.70 1.97
CA GLY A 55 -15.45 -6.22 3.15
C GLY A 55 -16.39 -6.25 4.34
N ASP A 56 -16.16 -7.17 5.27
CA ASP A 56 -16.87 -7.19 6.54
C ASP A 56 -16.35 -6.09 7.51
N ARG A 57 -16.96 -5.98 8.69
CA ARG A 57 -16.62 -4.92 9.66
C ARG A 57 -15.79 -5.41 10.85
N ARG A 58 -15.50 -6.70 10.92
CA ARG A 58 -14.78 -7.28 12.05
C ARG A 58 -13.28 -7.00 11.93
N ALA A 59 -12.67 -6.76 13.08
CA ALA A 59 -11.23 -6.85 13.32
C ALA A 59 -11.02 -7.64 14.61
N THR A 60 -10.00 -8.50 14.65
CA THR A 60 -9.63 -9.34 15.81
C THR A 60 -8.24 -9.03 16.28
#